data_AF-A0A968KI04-F1
#
_entry.id   AF-A0A968KI04-F1
#
_cell.length_a   1.000
_cell.length_b   1.000
_cell.length_c   1.000
_cell.angle_alpha   90.00
_cell.angle_beta   90.00
_cell.angle_gamma   90.00
#
_symmetry.space_group_name_H-M   'P 1'
#
loop_
_entity.id
_entity.type
_entity.pdbx_description
1 polymer ?
#
loop_
_entity_poly.entity_id
_entity_poly.type
_entity_poly.pdbx_seq_one_letter_code
_entity_poly.pdbx_strand_id
1 'polypeptide(L)'
;EIKRGQLLPELENVIFKMREGEISDLVRSSYGYHIVKVDKVVPGKTQPFDEVKAQIRNFLAQKKKKTQYKEWMDDLKKEAYIEVSLFQEDDENPAVAQAGARETAFLPETSRSRERSRTPSSGNSDFLLEDWQEGFFQASGSTSVQKEPLGQDLKAMERKLSDLKKLRNDHKISEKEYQKRKQRLLDQL
;
A
#
# COMPACT_ATOMS: atom_id res chain seq x y z
N GLU A 1 -9.37 -5.73 25.82
CA GLU A 1 -10.83 -5.96 25.89
C GLU A 1 -11.31 -6.28 24.48
N ILE A 2 -12.00 -7.40 24.30
CA ILE A 2 -12.48 -7.84 22.98
C ILE A 2 -13.89 -7.30 22.79
N LYS A 3 -14.11 -6.60 21.68
CA LYS A 3 -15.44 -6.07 21.32
C LYS A 3 -16.13 -6.99 20.31
N ARG A 4 -17.46 -6.95 20.29
CA ARG A 4 -18.26 -7.63 19.27
C ARG A 4 -17.80 -7.22 17.86
N GLY A 5 -17.67 -8.17 16.96
CA GLY A 5 -17.18 -7.97 15.58
C GLY A 5 -15.66 -8.00 15.42
N GLN A 6 -14.88 -8.27 16.47
CA GLN A 6 -13.43 -8.50 16.38
C GLN A 6 -13.05 -9.97 16.28
N LEU A 7 -13.97 -10.89 16.63
CA LEU A 7 -13.76 -12.33 16.58
C LEU A 7 -14.56 -12.97 15.46
N LEU A 8 -14.21 -14.22 15.16
CA LEU A 8 -15.00 -15.09 14.30
C LEU A 8 -16.42 -15.20 14.87
N PRO A 9 -17.46 -15.16 14.02
CA PRO A 9 -18.84 -15.21 14.48
C PRO A 9 -19.15 -16.49 15.29
N GLU A 10 -18.51 -17.61 14.92
CA GLU A 10 -18.64 -18.89 15.62
C GLU A 10 -18.09 -18.83 17.04
N LEU A 11 -16.93 -18.19 17.21
CA LEU A 11 -16.27 -18.05 18.51
C LEU A 11 -16.95 -16.97 19.38
N GLU A 12 -17.32 -15.85 18.75
CA GLU A 12 -18.01 -14.74 19.40
C GLU A 12 -19.32 -15.22 20.06
N ASN A 13 -20.11 -16.00 19.34
CA ASN A 13 -21.38 -16.50 19.85
C ASN A 13 -21.23 -17.40 21.07
N VAL A 14 -20.14 -18.14 21.19
CA VAL A 14 -19.85 -19.01 22.34
C VAL A 14 -19.37 -18.17 23.51
N ILE A 15 -18.35 -17.33 23.31
CA ILE A 15 -17.76 -16.48 24.36
C ILE A 15 -18.80 -15.57 25.02
N PHE A 16 -19.67 -14.93 24.24
CA PHE A 16 -20.67 -14.01 24.79
C PHE A 16 -21.86 -14.68 25.48
N LYS A 17 -21.99 -16.02 25.40
CA LYS A 17 -22.99 -16.80 26.15
C LYS A 17 -22.44 -17.39 27.44
N MET A 18 -21.12 -17.53 27.53
CA MET A 18 -20.43 -18.09 28.69
C MET A 18 -20.35 -17.10 29.85
N ARG A 19 -20.16 -17.65 31.04
CA ARG A 19 -19.96 -16.89 32.27
C ARG A 19 -18.48 -16.61 32.51
N GLU A 20 -18.21 -15.63 33.36
CA GLU A 20 -16.86 -15.36 33.85
C GLU A 20 -16.27 -16.59 34.55
N GLY A 21 -15.04 -16.97 34.17
CA GLY A 21 -14.32 -18.15 34.64
C GLY A 21 -14.63 -19.46 33.89
N GLU A 22 -15.60 -19.47 32.97
CA GLU A 22 -16.03 -20.70 32.28
C GLU A 22 -15.09 -21.08 31.13
N ILE A 23 -14.91 -22.38 30.90
CA ILE A 23 -14.17 -22.96 29.76
C ILE A 23 -15.18 -23.55 28.79
N SER A 24 -15.01 -23.29 27.50
CA SER A 24 -15.93 -23.74 26.46
C SER A 24 -15.66 -25.19 26.07
N ASP A 25 -16.66 -25.81 25.46
CA ASP A 25 -16.45 -26.99 24.64
C ASP A 25 -15.60 -26.65 23.39
N LEU A 26 -15.24 -27.69 22.63
CA LEU A 26 -14.45 -27.56 21.41
C LEU A 26 -15.22 -26.79 20.32
N VAL A 27 -14.80 -25.56 20.03
CA VAL A 27 -15.39 -24.72 18.97
C VAL A 27 -14.66 -24.94 17.66
N ARG A 28 -15.38 -25.36 16.62
CA ARG A 28 -14.84 -25.43 15.26
C ARG A 28 -14.89 -24.05 14.61
N SER A 29 -13.81 -23.65 13.97
CA SER A 29 -13.71 -22.43 13.15
C SER A 29 -13.04 -22.71 11.80
N SER A 30 -13.06 -21.74 10.89
CA SER A 30 -12.29 -21.77 9.65
C SER A 30 -10.78 -21.94 9.86
N TYR A 31 -10.28 -21.63 11.06
CA TYR A 31 -8.86 -21.76 11.43
C TYR A 31 -8.56 -23.03 12.22
N GLY A 32 -9.54 -23.93 12.42
CA GLY A 32 -9.37 -25.21 13.10
C GLY A 32 -10.25 -25.35 14.33
N TYR A 33 -9.69 -25.84 15.43
CA TYR A 33 -10.42 -26.07 16.67
C TYR A 33 -9.88 -25.18 17.80
N HIS A 34 -10.80 -24.57 18.55
CA HIS A 34 -10.47 -23.66 19.64
C HIS A 34 -11.20 -24.08 20.93
N ILE A 35 -10.48 -24.04 22.04
CA ILE A 35 -11.04 -24.11 23.40
C ILE A 35 -10.78 -22.73 24.00
N VAL A 36 -11.83 -22.08 24.51
CA VAL A 36 -11.73 -20.73 25.06
C VAL A 36 -12.13 -20.69 26.52
N LYS A 37 -11.47 -19.83 27.29
CA LYS A 37 -11.79 -19.55 28.68
C LYS A 37 -12.10 -18.06 28.81
N VAL A 38 -13.22 -17.72 29.44
CA VAL A 38 -13.61 -16.34 29.68
C VAL A 38 -13.01 -15.89 31.01
N ASP A 39 -11.99 -15.03 31.01
CA ASP A 39 -11.40 -14.56 32.27
C ASP A 39 -12.27 -13.49 32.97
N LYS A 40 -12.89 -12.58 32.21
CA LYS A 40 -13.69 -11.47 32.75
C LYS A 40 -14.79 -11.02 31.80
N VAL A 41 -15.99 -10.77 32.32
CA VAL A 41 -17.10 -10.20 31.53
C VAL A 41 -17.32 -8.73 31.91
N VAL A 42 -17.12 -7.83 30.96
CA VAL A 42 -17.40 -6.40 31.14
C VAL A 42 -18.78 -6.08 30.55
N PRO A 43 -19.74 -5.56 31.34
CA PRO A 43 -21.06 -5.22 30.82
C PRO A 43 -20.97 -4.06 29.84
N GLY A 44 -21.62 -4.21 28.68
CA GLY A 44 -21.72 -3.14 27.70
C GLY A 44 -22.49 -1.95 28.26
N LYS A 45 -21.95 -0.74 28.09
CA LYS A 45 -22.66 0.50 28.39
C LYS A 45 -23.22 1.08 27.10
N THR A 46 -24.51 1.44 27.10
CA THR A 46 -25.11 2.20 26.01
C THR A 46 -24.58 3.63 26.06
N GLN A 47 -23.85 4.04 25.01
CA GLN A 47 -23.41 5.42 24.88
C GLN A 47 -24.61 6.30 24.45
N PRO A 48 -24.82 7.47 25.08
CA PRO A 48 -25.91 8.35 24.70
C PRO A 48 -25.69 8.90 23.29
N PHE A 49 -26.78 9.14 22.57
CA PHE A 49 -26.72 9.59 21.17
C PHE A 49 -25.90 10.86 20.98
N ASP A 50 -25.95 11.79 21.93
CA ASP A 50 -25.26 13.09 21.83
C ASP A 50 -23.73 12.93 21.70
N GLU A 51 -23.15 12.00 22.47
CA GLU A 51 -21.71 11.71 22.45
C GLU A 51 -21.26 11.05 21.14
N VAL A 52 -22.10 10.18 20.57
CA VAL A 52 -21.74 9.40 19.36
C VAL A 52 -22.21 10.04 18.05
N LYS A 53 -22.98 11.12 18.10
CA LYS A 53 -23.55 11.79 16.92
C LYS A 53 -22.50 12.19 15.88
N ALA A 54 -21.37 12.74 16.34
CA ALA A 54 -20.26 13.12 15.47
C ALA A 54 -19.63 11.90 14.78
N GLN A 55 -19.43 10.82 15.54
CA GLN A 55 -18.87 9.56 15.01
C GLN A 55 -19.81 8.93 13.98
N ILE A 56 -21.11 8.87 14.27
CA ILE A 56 -22.14 8.35 13.36
C ILE A 56 -22.16 9.17 12.06
N ARG A 57 -22.11 10.50 12.16
CA ARG A 57 -22.08 11.38 10.98
C ARG A 57 -20.86 11.07 10.10
N ASN A 58 -19.68 10.96 10.70
CA ASN A 58 -18.45 10.66 9.97
C ASN A 58 -18.50 9.28 9.31
N PHE A 59 -19.00 8.28 10.04
CA PHE A 59 -19.18 6.92 9.51
C PHE A 59 -20.14 6.90 8.31
N LEU A 60 -21.30 7.56 8.40
CA LEU A 60 -22.26 7.64 7.30
C LEU A 60 -21.70 8.41 6.10
N ALA A 61 -20.95 9.49 6.35
CA ALA A 61 -20.29 10.25 5.29
C ALA A 61 -19.22 9.40 4.56
N GLN A 62 -18.39 8.66 5.29
CA GLN A 62 -17.41 7.74 4.72
C GLN A 62 -18.08 6.61 3.92
N LYS A 63 -19.17 6.04 4.45
CA LYS A 63 -19.94 5.02 3.75
C LYS A 63 -20.48 5.53 2.41
N LYS A 64 -21.10 6.72 2.39
CA LYS A 64 -21.58 7.36 1.15
C LYS A 64 -20.44 7.64 0.17
N LYS A 65 -19.32 8.19 0.64
CA LYS A 65 -18.13 8.42 -0.19
C LYS A 65 -17.60 7.14 -0.81
N LYS A 66 -17.49 6.06 -0.04
CA LYS A 66 -17.02 4.75 -0.52
C LYS A 66 -17.94 4.18 -1.60
N THR A 67 -19.26 4.29 -1.43
CA THR A 67 -20.22 3.84 -2.45
C THR A 67 -20.07 4.64 -3.75
N GLN A 68 -20.08 5.98 -3.68
CA GLN A 68 -19.93 6.82 -4.87
C GLN A 68 -18.57 6.63 -5.54
N TYR A 69 -17.50 6.47 -4.77
CA TYR A 69 -16.17 6.18 -5.30
C TYR A 69 -16.14 4.84 -6.05
N LYS A 70 -16.80 3.82 -5.51
CA LYS A 70 -16.90 2.51 -6.16
C LYS A 70 -17.68 2.61 -7.48
N GLU A 71 -18.83 3.28 -7.48
CA GLU A 71 -19.63 3.52 -8.69
C GLU A 71 -18.83 4.26 -9.76
N TRP A 72 -18.19 5.38 -9.37
CA TRP A 72 -17.32 6.15 -10.26
C TRP A 72 -16.15 5.34 -10.82
N MET A 73 -15.50 4.52 -9.99
CA MET A 73 -14.40 3.65 -10.42
C MET A 73 -14.90 2.54 -11.35
N ASP A 74 -16.08 1.98 -11.10
CA ASP A 74 -16.66 0.94 -11.94
C ASP A 74 -17.06 1.52 -13.31
N ASP A 75 -17.50 2.77 -13.38
CA ASP A 75 -17.78 3.44 -14.66
C ASP A 75 -16.49 3.76 -15.43
N LEU A 76 -15.46 4.28 -14.76
CA LEU A 76 -14.15 4.50 -15.39
C LEU A 76 -13.51 3.22 -15.92
N LYS A 77 -13.65 2.11 -15.19
CA LYS A 77 -13.17 0.79 -15.64
C LYS A 77 -13.88 0.29 -16.90
N LYS A 78 -15.17 0.63 -17.09
CA LYS A 78 -15.90 0.26 -18.31
C LYS A 78 -15.48 1.11 -19.51
N GLU A 79 -15.15 2.38 -19.29
CA GLU A 79 -14.71 3.30 -20.33
C GLU A 79 -13.24 3.07 -20.73
N ALA A 80 -12.42 2.52 -19.83
CA ALA A 80 -11.02 2.25 -20.08
C ALA A 80 -10.78 0.86 -20.69
N TYR A 81 -9.93 0.79 -21.72
CA TYR A 81 -9.34 -0.47 -22.17
C TYR A 81 -8.21 -0.84 -21.21
N ILE A 82 -8.42 -1.88 -20.40
CA ILE A 82 -7.45 -2.37 -19.42
C ILE A 82 -6.96 -3.75 -19.86
N GLU A 83 -5.70 -3.83 -20.28
CA GLU A 83 -5.02 -5.09 -20.56
C GLU A 83 -4.23 -5.51 -19.32
N VAL A 84 -4.65 -6.58 -18.67
CA VAL A 84 -3.94 -7.16 -17.52
C VAL A 84 -2.97 -8.21 -18.07
N SER A 85 -1.73 -7.79 -18.34
CA SER A 85 -0.63 -8.72 -18.60
C SER A 85 -0.22 -9.36 -17.27
N LEU A 86 -0.76 -10.54 -16.99
CA LEU A 86 -0.22 -11.42 -15.95
C LEU A 86 1.09 -11.99 -16.50
N PHE A 87 2.21 -11.32 -16.23
CA PHE A 87 3.49 -12.00 -16.32
C PHE A 87 3.50 -13.08 -15.25
N GLN A 88 3.31 -14.32 -15.67
CA GLN A 88 3.61 -15.47 -14.84
C GLN A 88 5.13 -15.49 -14.73
N GLU A 89 5.66 -15.03 -13.60
CA GLU A 89 6.98 -15.49 -13.19
C GLU A 89 6.80 -16.97 -12.86
N ASP A 90 7.18 -17.83 -13.82
CA ASP A 90 7.26 -19.25 -13.58
C ASP A 90 8.18 -19.48 -12.38
N ASP A 91 7.58 -19.85 -11.24
CA ASP A 91 8.26 -20.21 -9.97
C ASP A 91 9.18 -21.45 -10.08
N GLU A 92 9.67 -21.79 -11.27
CA GLU A 92 10.58 -22.91 -11.49
C GLU A 92 11.87 -22.46 -12.18
N ASN A 93 12.81 -21.93 -11.39
CA ASN A 93 14.21 -22.01 -11.75
C ASN A 93 14.86 -23.23 -11.03
N PRO A 94 14.88 -24.43 -11.65
CA PRO A 94 15.53 -25.60 -11.05
C PRO A 94 17.06 -25.46 -10.91
N ALA A 95 17.68 -24.39 -11.42
CA ALA A 95 19.13 -24.20 -11.35
C ALA A 95 19.64 -23.78 -9.96
N VAL A 96 18.82 -23.14 -9.13
CA VAL A 96 19.23 -22.76 -7.76
C VAL A 96 19.22 -23.93 -6.77
N ALA A 97 18.51 -25.02 -7.08
CA ALA A 97 18.52 -26.23 -6.24
C ALA A 97 19.82 -27.05 -6.35
N GLN A 98 20.59 -26.91 -7.44
CA GLN A 98 21.80 -27.70 -7.69
C GLN A 98 23.12 -27.00 -7.30
N ALA A 99 23.06 -25.74 -6.85
CA ALA A 99 24.25 -25.02 -6.39
C ALA A 99 24.69 -25.36 -4.95
N GLY A 100 23.85 -26.10 -4.19
CA GLY A 100 24.14 -26.51 -2.81
C GLY A 100 25.00 -27.77 -2.67
N ALA A 101 25.36 -28.43 -3.78
CA ALA A 101 26.06 -29.72 -3.77
C ALA A 101 27.35 -29.69 -4.61
N ARG A 102 28.29 -28.83 -4.23
CA ARG A 102 29.71 -28.99 -4.60
C ARG A 102 30.57 -28.93 -3.36
N GLU A 103 30.58 -30.08 -2.69
CA GLU A 103 31.80 -30.82 -2.36
C GLU A 103 32.97 -29.99 -1.84
N THR A 104 33.12 -30.10 -0.52
CA THR A 104 34.32 -29.83 0.26
C THR A 104 35.58 -30.40 -0.41
N ALA A 105 36.26 -29.57 -1.20
CA ALA A 105 37.62 -29.83 -1.65
C ALA A 105 38.57 -28.92 -0.85
N PHE A 106 39.06 -29.50 0.24
CA PHE A 106 40.19 -29.07 1.04
C PHE A 106 41.39 -28.67 0.15
N LEU A 107 41.86 -27.44 0.27
CA LEU A 107 43.19 -27.01 -0.20
C LEU A 107 43.92 -26.28 0.94
N PRO A 108 45.23 -26.53 1.13
CA PRO A 108 45.94 -26.26 2.37
C PRO A 108 46.35 -24.80 2.55
N GLU A 109 46.46 -24.41 3.83
CA GLU A 109 47.01 -23.13 4.27
C GLU A 109 48.44 -22.90 3.76
N THR A 110 48.68 -21.75 3.13
CA THR A 110 49.96 -21.05 3.26
C THR A 110 49.73 -19.55 3.38
N SER A 111 49.84 -19.06 4.62
CA SER A 111 50.40 -17.78 5.06
C SER A 111 50.55 -16.65 4.02
N ARG A 112 49.80 -15.56 4.18
CA ARG A 112 50.42 -14.23 4.36
C ARG A 112 49.49 -13.23 5.03
N SER A 113 49.93 -12.83 6.20
CA SER A 113 49.42 -11.80 7.09
C SER A 113 49.15 -10.47 6.40
N ARG A 114 48.00 -9.87 6.70
CA ARG A 114 47.95 -8.45 7.07
C ARG A 114 46.81 -8.21 8.03
N GLU A 115 47.17 -8.18 9.31
CA GLU A 115 46.36 -7.61 10.38
C GLU A 115 45.83 -6.23 9.97
N ARG A 116 44.54 -6.00 10.21
CA ARG A 116 44.09 -4.88 11.06
C ARG A 116 42.70 -5.17 11.59
N SER A 117 42.73 -5.71 12.80
CA SER A 117 41.69 -5.63 13.82
C SER A 117 41.06 -4.24 13.91
N ARG A 118 39.72 -4.21 13.94
CA ARG A 118 38.91 -3.40 14.85
C ARG A 118 37.45 -3.84 14.73
N THR A 119 37.00 -4.67 15.67
CA THR A 119 35.61 -4.62 16.15
C THR A 119 35.54 -3.54 17.23
N PRO A 120 34.39 -2.83 17.34
CA PRO A 120 33.45 -3.13 18.42
C PRO A 120 32.02 -3.21 17.86
N SER A 121 31.28 -4.28 18.17
CA SER A 121 30.41 -4.41 19.35
C SER A 121 29.07 -3.71 19.20
N SER A 122 28.04 -4.56 19.20
CA SER A 122 26.68 -4.35 19.71
C SER A 122 25.85 -3.18 19.16
N GLY A 123 24.73 -3.54 18.53
CA GLY A 123 23.48 -2.81 18.66
C GLY A 123 23.25 -1.76 17.58
N ASN A 124 22.50 -2.17 16.56
CA ASN A 124 21.29 -1.52 16.04
C ASN A 124 21.20 -1.71 14.52
N SER A 125 20.15 -2.41 14.11
CA SER A 125 19.66 -2.44 12.74
C SER A 125 18.98 -1.09 12.45
N ASP A 126 19.78 -0.06 12.16
CA ASP A 126 19.30 1.25 11.68
C ASP A 126 20.11 1.77 10.48
N PHE A 127 20.97 0.92 9.89
CA PHE A 127 21.69 1.27 8.67
C PHE A 127 20.98 0.60 7.50
N LEU A 128 20.09 1.33 6.82
CA LEU A 128 19.72 1.20 5.39
C LEU A 128 18.54 2.15 5.07
N LEU A 129 18.74 3.47 5.21
CA LEU A 129 17.84 4.47 4.58
C LEU A 129 18.50 5.84 4.26
N GLU A 130 19.71 6.13 4.76
CA GLU A 130 20.42 7.39 4.43
C GLU A 130 21.29 7.32 3.16
N ASP A 131 21.82 6.15 2.78
CA ASP A 131 22.81 6.01 1.69
C ASP A 131 22.20 6.17 0.27
N TRP A 132 20.87 6.21 0.16
CA TRP A 132 20.16 6.48 -1.10
C TRP A 132 19.78 7.97 -1.27
N GLN A 133 19.89 8.80 -0.24
CA GLN A 133 19.57 10.23 -0.35
C GLN A 133 20.78 11.10 -0.74
N GLU A 134 22.02 10.67 -0.47
CA GLU A 134 23.21 11.47 -0.76
C GLU A 134 23.67 11.39 -2.22
N GLY A 135 23.38 10.29 -2.93
CA GLY A 135 23.79 10.10 -4.33
C GLY A 135 23.03 10.96 -5.35
N PHE A 136 21.83 11.44 -5.02
CA PHE A 136 21.01 12.22 -5.95
C PHE A 136 21.36 13.72 -5.95
N PHE A 137 22.09 14.21 -4.94
CA PHE A 137 22.35 15.64 -4.74
C PHE A 137 23.66 16.17 -5.33
N GLN A 138 24.57 15.31 -5.80
CA GLN A 138 25.85 15.76 -6.37
C GLN A 138 25.86 15.94 -7.91
N ALA A 139 24.84 15.48 -8.63
CA ALA A 139 24.80 15.52 -10.10
C ALA A 139 24.09 16.74 -10.71
N SER A 140 23.64 17.72 -9.92
CA SER A 140 22.94 18.92 -10.43
C SER A 140 23.63 20.25 -10.05
N GLY A 141 24.92 20.21 -9.73
CA GLY A 141 25.73 21.40 -9.51
C GLY A 141 26.34 21.95 -10.81
N SER A 142 25.57 22.66 -11.63
CA SER A 142 26.01 23.89 -12.35
C SER A 142 25.06 24.26 -13.49
N THR A 143 24.17 25.21 -13.23
CA THR A 143 23.99 26.44 -14.03
C THR A 143 22.86 27.23 -13.38
N SER A 144 23.24 28.33 -12.76
CA SER A 144 22.36 29.34 -12.19
C SER A 144 21.53 30.03 -13.29
N VAL A 145 20.23 29.73 -13.37
CA VAL A 145 19.25 30.59 -14.05
C VAL A 145 17.93 30.56 -13.27
N GLN A 146 17.61 31.73 -12.70
CA GLN A 146 16.32 32.30 -12.29
C GLN A 146 15.15 31.38 -11.87
N LYS A 147 14.70 31.58 -10.62
CA LYS A 147 13.40 31.15 -10.13
C LYS A 147 12.28 31.84 -10.91
N GLU A 148 11.65 31.13 -11.84
CA GLU A 148 10.34 31.46 -12.42
C GLU A 148 9.24 30.50 -11.91
N PRO A 149 7.95 30.91 -11.95
CA PRO A 149 6.92 30.39 -11.06
C PRO A 149 6.25 29.14 -11.63
N LEU A 150 6.74 27.95 -11.27
CA LEU A 150 6.16 26.64 -11.66
C LEU A 150 4.63 26.50 -11.41
N GLY A 151 4.06 27.30 -10.51
CA GLY A 151 2.63 27.29 -10.20
C GLY A 151 1.71 28.04 -11.17
N GLN A 152 2.25 28.95 -12.00
CA GLN A 152 1.44 29.65 -13.02
C GLN A 152 1.31 28.82 -14.29
N ASP A 153 2.33 28.04 -14.64
CA ASP A 153 2.36 27.25 -15.86
C ASP A 153 1.38 26.07 -15.82
N LEU A 154 1.29 25.38 -14.67
CA LEU A 154 0.26 24.36 -14.44
C LEU A 154 -1.17 24.90 -14.58
N LYS A 155 -1.47 26.06 -14.00
CA LYS A 155 -2.81 26.67 -14.08
C LYS A 155 -3.15 27.12 -15.50
N ALA A 156 -2.17 27.61 -16.25
CA ALA A 156 -2.35 27.96 -17.66
C ALA A 156 -2.59 26.71 -18.52
N MET A 157 -1.90 25.61 -18.21
CA MET A 157 -2.06 24.32 -18.90
C MET A 157 -3.43 23.68 -18.62
N GLU A 158 -3.91 23.72 -17.37
CA GLU A 158 -5.25 23.23 -17.01
C GLU A 158 -6.37 23.95 -17.80
N ARG A 159 -6.23 25.27 -17.98
CA ARG A 159 -7.16 26.06 -18.79
C ARG A 159 -7.15 25.62 -20.25
N LYS A 160 -5.96 25.44 -20.84
CA LYS A 160 -5.80 24.96 -22.23
C LYS A 160 -6.38 23.56 -22.44
N LEU A 161 -6.21 22.66 -21.46
CA LEU A 161 -6.79 21.31 -21.50
C LEU A 161 -8.31 21.32 -21.39
N SER A 162 -8.87 22.22 -20.58
CA SER A 162 -10.33 22.42 -20.46
C SER A 162 -10.95 22.91 -21.76
N ASP A 163 -10.32 23.88 -22.43
CA ASP A 163 -10.82 24.42 -23.71
C ASP A 163 -10.71 23.41 -24.85
N LEU A 164 -9.64 22.61 -24.89
CA LEU A 164 -9.51 21.47 -25.82
C LEU A 164 -10.62 20.43 -25.61
N LYS A 165 -10.98 20.15 -24.35
CA LYS A 165 -12.07 19.21 -24.02
C LYS A 165 -13.43 19.73 -24.50
N LYS A 166 -13.67 21.05 -24.39
CA LYS A 166 -14.88 21.69 -24.93
C LYS A 166 -14.94 21.62 -26.45
N LEU A 167 -13.84 21.93 -27.15
CA LEU A 167 -13.78 21.86 -28.61
C LEU A 167 -14.06 20.46 -29.16
N ARG A 168 -13.58 19.42 -28.47
CA ARG A 168 -13.89 18.03 -28.80
C ARG A 168 -15.37 17.71 -28.59
N ASN A 169 -15.94 18.11 -27.45
CA ASN A 169 -17.36 17.87 -27.15
C ASN A 169 -18.28 18.62 -28.15
N ASP A 170 -17.88 19.79 -28.63
CA ASP A 170 -18.59 20.56 -29.66
C ASP A 170 -18.37 20.01 -31.10
N HIS A 171 -17.69 18.86 -31.25
CA HIS A 171 -17.34 18.24 -32.54
C HIS A 171 -16.53 19.14 -33.50
N LYS A 172 -15.91 20.22 -32.98
CA LYS A 172 -15.09 21.15 -33.77
C LYS A 172 -13.71 20.60 -34.09
N ILE A 173 -13.25 19.59 -33.36
CA ILE A 173 -11.99 18.88 -33.59
C ILE A 173 -12.24 17.37 -33.54
N SER A 174 -11.51 16.63 -34.38
CA SER A 174 -11.51 15.17 -34.35
C SER A 174 -10.81 14.63 -33.10
N GLU A 175 -11.22 13.46 -32.59
CA GLU A 175 -10.58 12.79 -31.44
C GLU A 175 -9.06 12.62 -31.65
N LYS A 176 -8.65 12.26 -32.87
CA LYS A 176 -7.24 12.11 -33.24
C LYS A 176 -6.46 13.43 -33.10
N GLU A 177 -7.12 14.54 -33.39
CA GLU A 177 -6.53 15.88 -33.29
C GLU A 177 -6.50 16.39 -31.85
N TYR A 178 -7.52 16.06 -31.04
CA TYR A 178 -7.53 16.30 -29.60
C TYR A 178 -6.36 15.60 -28.90
N GLN A 179 -6.15 14.30 -29.16
CA GLN A 179 -5.07 13.53 -28.53
C GLN A 179 -3.68 14.07 -28.90
N LYS A 180 -3.48 14.43 -30.18
CA LYS A 180 -2.22 15.05 -30.64
C LYS A 180 -1.92 16.38 -29.96
N ARG A 181 -2.95 17.23 -29.77
CA ARG A 181 -2.81 18.53 -29.09
C ARG A 181 -2.62 18.37 -27.58
N LYS A 182 -3.28 17.38 -26.97
CA LYS A 182 -3.09 17.03 -25.55
C LYS A 182 -1.66 16.54 -25.29
N GLN A 183 -1.15 15.64 -26.12
CA GLN A 183 0.22 15.12 -25.97
C GLN A 183 1.25 16.25 -26.07
N ARG A 184 1.10 17.14 -27.06
CA ARG A 184 1.97 18.32 -27.19
C ARG A 184 1.95 19.25 -25.98
N LEU A 185 0.82 19.37 -25.29
CA LEU A 185 0.74 20.18 -24.06
C LEU A 185 1.44 19.49 -22.89
N LEU A 186 1.40 18.16 -22.82
CA LEU A 186 2.07 17.39 -21.77
C LEU A 186 3.59 17.32 -22.00
N ASP A 187 4.03 17.26 -23.25
CA ASP A 187 5.45 17.29 -23.62
C ASP A 187 6.10 18.69 -23.45
N GLN A 188 5.30 19.72 -23.12
CA GLN A 188 5.79 21.07 -22.80
C GLN A 188 6.16 21.25 -21.31
N LEU A 189 6.04 20.20 -20.51
CA LEU A 189 6.49 20.10 -19.12
C LEU A 189 7.94 19.59 -19.06
#